data_AF-A0A7S1RS46-F1
#
_entry.id   AF-A0A7S1RS46-F1
#
_cell.length_a   1.000
_cell.length_b   1.000
_cell.length_c   1.000
_cell.angle_alpha   90.00
_cell.angle_beta   90.00
_cell.angle_gamma   90.00
#
_symmetry.space_group_name_H-M   'P 1'
#
loop_
_entity.id
_entity.type
_entity.pdbx_description
1 polymer ?
#
loop_
_entity_poly.entity_id
_entity_poly.type
_entity_poly.pdbx_seq_one_letter_code
_entity_poly.pdbx_strand_id
1 'polypeptide(L)'
;AGFAILVWLPPVVRGRFPDDVERFALYNSLIKAVGGGFSSLSGGVIADMLRARGLGDRAGAVFSAASSLVAAPLWFMVLSPDLSFEACMGFLLLEYLAAESWLGPAVAALQSSVPPERRGAAQGVFSALTALGNLLPAALGLLPADDLAFGFQASV
;
A
#
# COMPACT_ATOMS: atom_id res chain seq x y z
N ALA A 1 -6.08 -3.82 -0.05
CA ALA A 1 -5.47 -3.53 -1.37
C ALA A 1 -4.05 -4.07 -1.47
N GLY A 2 -3.10 -3.69 -0.60
CA GLY A 2 -1.68 -4.06 -0.70
C GLY A 2 -1.36 -5.55 -0.93
N PHE A 3 -2.00 -6.47 -0.20
CA PHE A 3 -1.80 -7.91 -0.42
C PHE A 3 -2.29 -8.38 -1.80
N ALA A 4 -3.39 -7.83 -2.32
CA ALA A 4 -3.89 -8.16 -3.65
C ALA A 4 -2.92 -7.65 -4.74
N ILE A 5 -2.40 -6.43 -4.57
CA ILE A 5 -1.37 -5.86 -5.44
C ILE A 5 -0.14 -6.79 -5.49
N LEU A 6 0.31 -7.29 -4.33
CA LEU A 6 1.45 -8.21 -4.24
C LEU A 6 1.28 -9.47 -5.10
N VAL A 7 0.07 -10.03 -5.12
CA VAL A 7 -0.23 -11.30 -5.81
C VAL A 7 -0.50 -11.08 -7.31
N TRP A 8 -1.22 -10.01 -7.67
CA TRP A 8 -1.74 -9.82 -9.03
C TRP A 8 -0.92 -8.87 -9.90
N LEU A 9 -0.04 -8.05 -9.32
CA LEU A 9 0.86 -7.20 -10.11
C LEU A 9 1.85 -8.01 -10.97
N PRO A 10 2.50 -9.10 -10.50
CA PRO A 10 3.45 -9.84 -11.32
C PRO A 10 2.84 -10.43 -12.61
N PRO A 11 1.64 -11.07 -12.60
CA PRO A 11 0.96 -11.48 -13.83
C PRO A 11 0.70 -10.33 -14.80
N VAL A 12 0.23 -9.17 -14.32
CA VAL A 12 -0.04 -7.98 -15.15
C VAL A 12 1.24 -7.48 -15.81
N VAL A 13 2.31 -7.34 -15.03
CA VAL A 13 3.62 -6.89 -15.54
C VAL A 13 4.20 -7.90 -16.52
N ARG A 14 4.10 -9.21 -16.26
CA ARG A 14 4.58 -10.24 -17.21
C ARG A 14 3.82 -10.21 -18.53
N GLY A 15 2.50 -9.98 -18.50
CA GLY A 15 1.69 -9.89 -19.72
C GLY A 15 2.04 -8.66 -20.56
N ARG A 16 2.43 -7.56 -19.92
CA ARG A 16 2.68 -6.27 -20.58
C ARG A 16 4.15 -6.02 -20.93
N PHE A 17 5.07 -6.48 -20.10
CA PHE A 17 6.52 -6.29 -20.21
C PHE A 17 7.22 -7.65 -20.08
N PRO A 18 7.02 -8.57 -21.04
CA PRO A 18 7.54 -9.94 -20.95
C PRO A 18 9.07 -10.00 -20.86
N ASP A 19 9.78 -9.03 -21.47
CA ASP A 19 11.24 -8.98 -21.49
C ASP A 19 11.86 -8.40 -20.21
N ASP A 20 11.07 -7.72 -19.36
CA ASP A 20 11.56 -7.01 -18.16
C ASP A 20 11.20 -7.75 -16.85
N VAL A 21 10.79 -9.01 -16.89
CA VAL A 21 10.34 -9.77 -15.69
C VAL A 21 11.41 -9.82 -14.58
N GLU A 22 12.68 -9.99 -14.94
CA GLU A 22 13.78 -10.00 -13.98
C GLU A 22 13.99 -8.61 -13.34
N ARG A 23 13.98 -7.56 -14.18
CA ARG A 23 14.08 -6.16 -13.72
C ARG A 23 12.92 -5.78 -12.82
N PHE A 24 11.71 -6.24 -13.15
CA PHE A 24 10.54 -6.08 -12.30
C PHE A 24 10.75 -6.70 -10.92
N ALA A 25 11.22 -7.94 -10.83
CA ALA A 25 11.45 -8.59 -9.55
C ALA A 25 12.43 -7.79 -8.67
N LEU A 26 13.51 -7.27 -9.26
CA LEU A 26 14.47 -6.41 -8.58
C LEU A 26 13.83 -5.09 -8.10
N TYR A 27 13.19 -4.35 -9.01
CA TYR A 27 12.63 -3.03 -8.72
C TYR A 27 11.50 -3.13 -7.70
N ASN A 28 10.58 -4.08 -7.88
CA ASN A 28 9.49 -4.35 -6.96
C ASN A 28 9.99 -4.71 -5.55
N SER A 29 11.05 -5.51 -5.44
CA SER A 29 11.65 -5.85 -4.13
C SER A 29 12.28 -4.63 -3.47
N LEU A 30 12.99 -3.80 -4.23
CA LEU A 30 13.62 -2.58 -3.73
C LEU A 30 12.58 -1.54 -3.30
N ILE A 31 11.56 -1.31 -4.12
CA ILE A 31 10.43 -0.41 -3.82
C ILE A 31 9.74 -0.83 -2.53
N LYS A 32 9.48 -2.13 -2.34
CA LYS A 32 8.84 -2.63 -1.12
C LYS A 32 9.72 -2.48 0.11
N ALA A 33 10.97 -2.94 0.02
CA ALA A 33 11.86 -2.95 1.17
C ALA A 33 12.24 -1.53 1.60
N VAL A 34 12.62 -0.68 0.64
CA VAL A 34 13.13 0.67 0.92
C VAL A 34 12.00 1.69 0.91
N GLY A 35 11.20 1.71 -0.15
CA GLY A 35 10.09 2.65 -0.31
C GLY A 35 9.02 2.44 0.76
N GLY A 36 8.58 1.20 0.99
CA GLY A 36 7.60 0.89 2.04
C GLY A 36 8.12 1.22 3.45
N GLY A 37 9.37 0.83 3.75
CA GLY A 37 10.00 1.15 5.02
C GLY A 37 10.10 2.66 5.27
N PHE A 38 10.65 3.41 4.31
CA PHE A 38 10.77 4.87 4.40
C PHE A 38 9.40 5.56 4.48
N SER A 39 8.44 5.11 3.67
CA SER A 39 7.06 5.60 3.67
C SER A 39 6.43 5.50 5.06
N SER A 40 6.48 4.31 5.68
CA SER A 40 5.88 4.08 6.99
C SER A 40 6.44 5.00 8.08
N LEU A 41 7.76 5.22 8.09
CA LEU A 41 8.43 6.13 9.02
C LEU A 41 8.05 7.58 8.76
N SER A 42 8.13 8.02 7.49
CA SER A 42 7.83 9.39 7.10
C SER A 42 6.38 9.75 7.41
N GLY A 43 5.43 8.82 7.23
CA GLY A 43 4.04 9.02 7.58
C GLY A 43 3.83 9.25 9.08
N GLY A 44 4.55 8.51 9.93
CA GLY A 44 4.54 8.72 11.38
C GLY A 44 5.02 10.12 11.76
N VAL A 45 6.17 10.52 11.21
CA VAL A 45 6.74 11.87 11.43
C VAL A 45 5.77 12.96 10.96
N ILE A 46 5.16 12.81 9.78
CA ILE A 46 4.22 13.80 9.24
C ILE A 46 2.97 13.87 10.12
N ALA A 47 2.43 12.73 10.58
CA ALA A 47 1.27 12.72 11.48
C ALA A 47 1.56 13.42 12.81
N ASP A 48 2.76 13.22 13.38
CA ASP A 48 3.18 13.92 14.60
C ASP A 48 3.34 15.43 14.37
N MET A 49 3.89 15.83 13.22
CA MET A 49 3.96 17.24 12.83
C MET A 49 2.58 17.87 12.68
N LEU A 50 1.63 17.16 12.04
CA LEU A 50 0.25 17.61 11.88
C LEU A 50 -0.47 17.71 13.22
N ARG A 51 -0.21 16.78 14.14
CA ARG A 51 -0.71 16.81 15.52
C ARG A 51 -0.23 18.08 16.23
N ALA A 52 1.07 18.38 16.16
CA ALA A 52 1.66 19.59 16.75
C ALA A 52 1.14 20.90 16.13
N ARG A 53 0.65 20.86 14.88
CA ARG A 53 0.05 22.01 14.17
C ARG A 53 -1.44 22.22 14.43
N GLY A 54 -2.03 21.48 15.37
CA GLY A 54 -3.40 21.73 15.85
C GLY A 54 -4.47 20.74 15.36
N LEU A 55 -4.10 19.71 14.58
CA LEU A 55 -5.05 18.62 14.26
C LEU A 55 -5.29 17.66 15.45
N GLY A 56 -4.47 17.75 16.49
CA GLY A 56 -4.61 16.93 17.69
C GLY A 56 -4.61 15.43 17.38
N ASP A 57 -5.38 14.66 18.14
CA ASP A 57 -5.37 13.19 18.06
C ASP A 57 -5.96 12.65 16.75
N ARG A 58 -6.61 13.50 15.93
CA ARG A 58 -7.14 13.13 14.61
C ARG A 58 -6.08 13.11 13.52
N ALA A 59 -4.90 13.69 13.76
CA ALA A 59 -3.87 13.88 12.74
C ALA A 59 -3.48 12.58 12.02
N GLY A 60 -3.28 11.49 12.77
CA GLY A 60 -2.91 10.20 12.18
C GLY A 60 -3.99 9.61 11.29
N ALA A 61 -5.26 9.70 11.71
CA ALA A 61 -6.39 9.21 10.92
C ALA A 61 -6.59 10.04 9.65
N VAL A 62 -6.54 11.37 9.76
CA VAL A 62 -6.67 12.29 8.61
C VAL A 62 -5.54 12.07 7.60
N PHE A 63 -4.30 11.97 8.08
CA PHE A 63 -3.16 11.71 7.21
C PHE A 63 -3.29 10.35 6.50
N SER A 64 -3.64 9.30 7.24
CA SER A 64 -3.82 7.96 6.66
C SER A 64 -4.94 7.91 5.61
N ALA A 65 -6.04 8.63 5.85
CA ALA A 65 -7.12 8.73 4.88
C ALA A 65 -6.69 9.50 3.62
N ALA A 66 -5.99 10.64 3.80
CA ALA A 66 -5.49 11.44 2.69
C ALA A 66 -4.47 10.67 1.85
N SER A 67 -3.53 9.96 2.47
CA SER A 67 -2.53 9.17 1.75
C SER A 67 -3.16 7.99 1.00
N SER A 68 -4.17 7.35 1.59
CA SER A 68 -4.94 6.30 0.90
C SER A 68 -5.69 6.83 -0.32
N LEU A 69 -6.27 8.03 -0.22
CA LEU A 69 -6.94 8.68 -1.35
C LEU A 69 -5.97 9.04 -2.48
N VAL A 70 -4.73 9.42 -2.15
CA VAL A 70 -3.66 9.70 -3.12
C VAL A 70 -3.11 8.42 -3.74
N ALA A 71 -3.07 7.31 -3.00
CA ALA A 71 -2.60 6.03 -3.51
C ALA A 71 -3.49 5.48 -4.63
N ALA A 72 -4.81 5.68 -4.55
CA ALA A 72 -5.77 5.19 -5.56
C ALA A 72 -5.49 5.66 -7.00
N PRO A 73 -5.35 6.98 -7.31
CA PRO A 73 -5.00 7.42 -8.65
C PRO A 73 -3.59 7.01 -9.07
N LEU A 74 -2.64 6.89 -8.14
CA LEU A 74 -1.28 6.40 -8.47
C LEU A 74 -1.33 4.93 -8.89
N TRP A 75 -2.11 4.10 -8.19
CA TRP A 75 -2.36 2.72 -8.57
C TRP A 75 -3.02 2.61 -9.95
N PHE A 76 -3.99 3.47 -10.24
CA PHE A 76 -4.59 3.52 -11.58
C PHE A 76 -3.53 3.83 -12.66
N MET A 77 -2.62 4.77 -12.40
CA MET A 77 -1.53 5.07 -13.33
C MET A 77 -0.59 3.88 -13.54
N VAL A 78 -0.28 3.08 -12.51
CA VAL A 78 0.52 1.85 -12.66
C VAL A 78 -0.09 0.90 -13.71
N LEU A 79 -1.42 0.84 -13.80
CA LEU A 79 -2.15 -0.03 -14.71
C LEU A 79 -2.34 0.55 -16.12
N SER A 80 -2.14 1.85 -16.32
CA SER A 80 -2.36 2.54 -17.60
C SER A 80 -1.53 1.94 -18.74
N PRO A 81 -2.12 1.46 -19.86
CA PRO A 81 -1.46 0.62 -20.88
C PRO A 81 -0.33 1.31 -21.66
N ASP A 82 -0.31 2.64 -21.71
CA ASP A 82 0.60 3.41 -22.56
C ASP A 82 1.95 3.77 -21.90
N LEU A 83 2.12 3.45 -20.61
CA LEU A 83 3.38 3.68 -19.90
C LEU A 83 4.52 2.76 -20.36
N SER A 84 5.74 3.29 -20.36
CA SER A 84 6.95 2.47 -20.39
C SER A 84 7.12 1.68 -19.08
N PHE A 85 7.99 0.68 -19.10
CA PHE A 85 8.31 -0.10 -17.90
C PHE A 85 8.82 0.79 -16.75
N GLU A 86 9.74 1.70 -17.03
CA GLU A 86 10.32 2.62 -16.03
C GLU A 86 9.27 3.57 -15.46
N ALA A 87 8.37 4.09 -16.30
CA ALA A 87 7.28 4.95 -15.83
C ALA A 87 6.30 4.17 -14.95
N CYS A 88 5.95 2.93 -15.32
CA CYS A 88 5.13 2.03 -14.50
C CYS A 88 5.77 1.78 -13.12
N MET A 89 7.08 1.49 -13.08
CA MET A 89 7.82 1.31 -11.83
C MET A 89 7.95 2.60 -11.01
N GLY A 90 8.08 3.75 -11.67
CA GLY A 90 8.08 5.07 -11.02
C GLY A 90 6.75 5.37 -10.33
N PHE A 91 5.62 5.12 -11.01
CA PHE A 91 4.30 5.24 -10.39
C PHE A 91 4.08 4.22 -9.28
N LEU A 92 4.60 2.99 -9.42
CA LEU A 92 4.55 1.98 -8.36
C LEU A 92 5.30 2.44 -7.11
N LEU A 93 6.46 3.07 -7.26
CA LEU A 93 7.18 3.66 -6.14
C LEU A 93 6.37 4.77 -5.46
N LEU A 94 5.80 5.69 -6.24
CA LEU A 94 4.97 6.78 -5.69
C LEU A 94 3.73 6.23 -4.98
N GLU A 95 3.10 5.21 -5.56
CA GLU A 95 1.97 4.51 -4.97
C GLU A 95 2.37 3.92 -3.63
N TYR A 96 3.47 3.15 -3.53
CA TYR A 96 3.96 2.62 -2.25
C TYR A 96 4.30 3.72 -1.24
N LEU A 97 4.90 4.82 -1.69
CA LEU A 97 5.21 5.96 -0.81
C LEU A 97 3.95 6.58 -0.19
N ALA A 98 2.83 6.62 -0.92
CA ALA A 98 1.55 7.05 -0.36
C ALA A 98 0.88 5.92 0.45
N ALA A 99 0.81 4.73 -0.13
CA ALA A 99 0.02 3.59 0.34
C ALA A 99 0.57 2.93 1.60
N GLU A 100 1.86 3.05 1.92
CA GLU A 100 2.45 2.47 3.14
C GLU A 100 2.63 3.51 4.26
N SER A 101 2.34 4.79 3.99
CA SER A 101 2.56 5.88 4.93
C SER A 101 1.59 5.86 6.13
N TRP A 102 0.48 5.13 6.02
CA TRP A 102 -0.49 4.98 7.09
C TRP A 102 0.01 4.11 8.26
N LEU A 103 1.00 3.23 8.03
CA LEU A 103 1.40 2.23 9.02
C LEU A 103 1.97 2.88 10.28
N GLY A 104 2.85 3.87 10.13
CA GLY A 104 3.43 4.60 11.27
C GLY A 104 2.38 5.27 12.16
N PRO A 105 1.50 6.12 11.61
CA PRO A 105 0.42 6.76 12.35
C PRO A 105 -0.56 5.76 12.99
N ALA A 106 -0.89 4.67 12.31
CA ALA A 106 -1.78 3.64 12.85
C ALA A 106 -1.15 2.93 14.05
N VAL A 107 0.13 2.57 13.96
CA VAL A 107 0.86 1.99 15.10
C VAL A 107 0.94 3.00 16.25
N ALA A 108 1.27 4.27 16.00
CA ALA A 108 1.33 5.30 17.04
C ALA A 108 -0.03 5.48 17.75
N ALA A 109 -1.13 5.48 17.00
CA ALA A 109 -2.48 5.56 17.55
C ALA A 109 -2.83 4.31 18.38
N LEU A 110 -2.50 3.11 17.89
CA LEU A 110 -2.70 1.86 18.62
C LEU A 110 -1.95 1.85 19.95
N GLN A 111 -0.66 2.22 19.92
CA GLN A 111 0.23 2.20 21.08
C GLN A 111 -0.13 3.25 22.13
N SER A 112 -0.73 4.38 21.71
CA SER A 112 -1.22 5.43 22.63
C SER A 112 -2.59 5.12 23.23
N SER A 113 -3.37 4.22 22.60
CA SER A 113 -4.71 3.83 23.06
C SER A 113 -4.70 2.75 24.14
N VAL A 114 -3.54 2.17 24.46
CA VAL A 114 -3.41 1.09 25.45
C VAL A 114 -2.32 1.38 26.48
N PRO A 115 -2.45 0.88 27.73
CA PRO A 115 -1.40 0.97 28.74
C PRO A 115 -0.09 0.27 28.26
N PRO A 116 1.08 0.73 28.71
CA PRO A 116 2.38 0.18 28.30
C PRO A 116 2.48 -1.35 28.44
N GLU A 117 1.87 -1.94 29.45
CA GLU A 117 1.90 -3.37 29.75
C GLU A 117 1.15 -4.22 28.71
N ARG A 118 0.25 -3.60 27.94
CA ARG A 118 -0.60 -4.28 26.93
C ARG A 118 -0.19 -3.99 25.49
N ARG A 119 0.79 -3.12 25.28
CA ARG A 119 1.27 -2.69 23.96
C ARG A 119 1.72 -3.82 23.05
N GLY A 120 2.43 -4.80 23.60
CA GLY A 120 2.86 -6.00 22.86
C GLY A 120 1.69 -6.85 22.38
N ALA A 121 0.71 -7.10 23.26
CA ALA A 121 -0.50 -7.83 22.90
C ALA A 121 -1.34 -7.09 21.85
N ALA A 122 -1.49 -5.77 22.00
CA ALA A 122 -2.18 -4.92 21.01
C ALA A 122 -1.50 -4.99 19.64
N GLN A 123 -0.17 -4.91 19.58
CA GLN A 123 0.59 -5.06 18.34
C GLN A 123 0.40 -6.44 17.71
N GLY A 124 0.44 -7.50 18.52
CA GLY A 124 0.22 -8.87 18.04
C GLY A 124 -1.16 -9.06 17.42
N VAL A 125 -2.21 -8.56 18.07
CA VAL A 125 -3.58 -8.59 17.53
C VAL A 125 -3.69 -7.78 16.24
N PHE A 126 -3.11 -6.58 16.20
CA PHE A 126 -3.09 -5.76 14.99
C PHE A 126 -2.42 -6.47 13.80
N SER A 127 -1.26 -7.10 14.03
CA SER A 127 -0.57 -7.89 13.00
C SER A 127 -1.38 -9.12 12.58
N ALA A 128 -2.01 -9.84 13.51
CA ALA A 128 -2.85 -10.99 13.18
C ALA A 128 -4.08 -10.60 12.34
N LEU A 129 -4.73 -9.47 12.66
CA LEU A 129 -5.83 -8.92 11.87
C LEU A 129 -5.36 -8.46 10.50
N THR A 130 -4.17 -7.87 10.41
CA THR A 130 -3.57 -7.49 9.12
C THR A 130 -3.33 -8.73 8.25
N ALA A 131 -2.93 -9.85 8.84
CA ALA A 131 -2.74 -11.11 8.11
C ALA A 131 -4.05 -11.63 7.48
N LEU A 132 -5.23 -11.36 8.07
CA LEU A 132 -6.53 -11.66 7.44
C LEU A 132 -6.73 -10.91 6.12
N GLY A 133 -6.01 -9.81 5.89
CA GLY A 133 -5.99 -9.13 4.60
C GLY A 133 -5.53 -10.02 3.43
N ASN A 134 -4.84 -11.13 3.70
CA ASN A 134 -4.47 -12.14 2.69
C ASN A 134 -5.68 -12.93 2.14
N LEU A 135 -6.86 -12.81 2.75
CA LEU A 135 -8.09 -13.38 2.19
C LEU A 135 -8.51 -12.66 0.90
N LEU A 136 -8.17 -11.38 0.74
CA LEU A 136 -8.54 -10.59 -0.43
C LEU A 136 -7.94 -11.15 -1.74
N PRO A 137 -6.63 -11.43 -1.85
CA PRO A 137 -6.06 -12.09 -3.02
C PRO A 137 -6.76 -13.40 -3.38
N ALA A 138 -7.06 -14.24 -2.38
CA ALA A 138 -7.74 -15.51 -2.58
C ALA A 138 -9.17 -15.31 -3.12
N ALA A 139 -9.91 -14.35 -2.55
CA ALA A 139 -11.24 -13.99 -3.03
C ALA A 139 -11.21 -13.46 -4.48
N LEU A 140 -10.23 -12.61 -4.82
CA LEU A 140 -10.06 -12.13 -6.19
C LEU A 140 -9.73 -13.26 -7.16
N GLY A 141 -8.95 -14.26 -6.74
CA GLY A 141 -8.62 -15.42 -7.58
C GLY A 141 -9.78 -16.36 -7.87
N LEU A 142 -10.92 -16.21 -7.20
CA LEU A 142 -12.15 -16.93 -7.52
C LEU A 142 -12.94 -16.28 -8.67
N LEU A 143 -12.61 -15.04 -9.04
CA LEU A 143 -13.25 -14.35 -10.14
C LEU A 143 -12.68 -14.86 -11.48
N PRO A 144 -13.52 -15.01 -12.53
CA PRO A 144 -13.04 -15.29 -13.88
C PRO A 144 -11.98 -14.27 -14.32
N ALA A 145 -10.97 -14.72 -15.06
CA ALA A 145 -9.88 -13.86 -15.55
C ALA A 145 -10.40 -12.67 -16.37
N ASP A 146 -11.50 -12.87 -17.11
CA ASP A 146 -12.15 -11.87 -17.94
C ASP A 146 -12.77 -10.74 -17.08
N ASP A 147 -13.31 -11.06 -15.90
CA ASP A 147 -13.89 -10.10 -14.96
C ASP A 147 -12.82 -9.33 -14.18
N LEU A 148 -11.64 -9.92 -13.95
CA LEU A 148 -10.51 -9.23 -13.33
C LEU A 148 -9.85 -8.24 -14.30
N ALA A 149 -9.72 -8.61 -15.57
CA ALA A 149 -9.17 -7.73 -16.60
C ALA A 149 -10.11 -6.54 -16.89
N PHE A 150 -11.42 -6.80 -16.99
CA PHE A 150 -12.42 -5.75 -17.23
C PHE A 150 -12.74 -4.94 -15.96
N GLY A 151 -12.78 -5.56 -14.77
CA GLY A 151 -13.09 -4.87 -13.51
C GLY A 151 -12.04 -3.84 -13.07
N PHE A 152 -10.76 -4.02 -13.46
CA PHE A 152 -9.72 -3.02 -13.27
C PHE A 152 -9.76 -1.87 -14.31
N GLN A 153 -10.46 -2.05 -15.43
CA GLN A 153 -10.62 -1.04 -16.48
C GLN A 153 -12.00 -0.36 -16.47
N ALA A 154 -13.05 -1.01 -15.95
CA ALA A 154 -14.45 -0.58 -16.03
C ALA A 154 -15.03 -0.02 -14.73
N SER A 155 -14.20 0.28 -13.72
CA SER A 155 -14.62 1.17 -12.62
C SER A 155 -14.57 2.66 -12.99
N VAL A 156 -14.41 2.99 -14.29
CA VAL A 156 -14.95 4.19 -14.96
C VAL A 156 -15.38 3.81 -16.37
#